data_AF-A0A1B6IRY9-F1
#
_entry.id   AF-A0A1B6IRY9-F1
#
_cell.length_a   1.000
_cell.length_b   1.000
_cell.length_c   1.000
_cell.angle_alpha   90.00
_cell.angle_beta   90.00
_cell.angle_gamma   90.00
#
_symmetry.space_group_name_H-M   'P 1'
#
loop_
_entity.id
_entity.type
_entity.pdbx_description
1 polymer ?
#
loop_
_entity_poly.entity_id
_entity_poly.type
_entity_poly.pdbx_seq_one_letter_code
_entity_poly.pdbx_strand_id
1 'polypeptide(L)'
;SVHSSHNETPTAGLSHIMKKTASLFDIVSANSEVDHPLCEECTDTLLDLMDQQLRLTEDEWNDYSQFLKRLEKEETSDGHEALMQELSSLKEEEERLKADLLALQEEHQAVERDLKERELERERLEREEDRYWREYSRHRRDHMINEDELQSIDCQLVYAQNQLDKLKKTNVFNATFHIWHSGHGHFGTINNFRLGRLPSAPVD
;
A
#
# COMPACT_ATOMS: atom_id res chain seq x y z
N SER A 1 -27.37 -25.01 2.05
CA SER A 1 -27.39 -25.86 3.24
C SER A 1 -28.71 -25.71 3.95
N VAL A 2 -29.58 -26.67 3.73
CA VAL A 2 -30.69 -27.03 4.62
C VAL A 2 -30.08 -27.44 5.96
N HIS A 3 -30.64 -27.02 7.08
CA HIS A 3 -30.85 -27.82 8.29
C HIS A 3 -31.85 -27.06 9.18
N SER A 4 -33.11 -27.47 9.07
CA SER A 4 -34.12 -27.26 10.09
C SER A 4 -33.68 -27.92 11.39
N SER A 5 -33.85 -27.22 12.49
CA SER A 5 -34.10 -27.83 13.80
C SER A 5 -35.08 -26.92 14.50
N HIS A 6 -36.35 -27.04 14.08
CA HIS A 6 -37.47 -26.60 14.90
C HIS A 6 -37.41 -27.40 16.19
N ASN A 7 -37.11 -26.69 17.27
CA ASN A 7 -37.18 -27.18 18.63
C ASN A 7 -38.67 -27.45 18.92
N GLU A 8 -39.11 -28.69 18.74
CA GLU A 8 -40.48 -29.12 19.04
C GLU A 8 -40.68 -29.03 20.55
N THR A 9 -41.37 -27.98 20.97
CA THR A 9 -41.86 -27.80 22.33
C THR A 9 -42.80 -28.98 22.69
N PRO A 10 -42.55 -29.73 23.78
CA PRO A 10 -43.39 -30.88 24.17
C PRO A 10 -44.80 -30.46 24.63
N THR A 11 -45.04 -29.15 24.76
CA THR A 11 -46.33 -28.56 25.12
C THR A 11 -47.40 -28.71 24.04
N ALA A 12 -47.00 -28.89 22.76
CA ALA A 12 -47.94 -29.02 21.65
C ALA A 12 -48.72 -30.35 21.68
N GLY A 13 -48.06 -31.44 22.11
CA GLY A 13 -48.70 -32.75 22.25
C GLY A 13 -49.77 -32.75 23.33
N LEU A 14 -49.47 -32.16 24.48
CA LEU A 14 -50.37 -32.13 25.65
C LEU A 14 -51.54 -31.16 25.42
N SER A 15 -51.29 -29.99 24.81
CA SER A 15 -52.35 -29.05 24.40
C SER A 15 -53.34 -29.67 23.41
N HIS A 16 -52.84 -30.47 22.47
CA HIS A 16 -53.67 -31.14 21.48
C HIS A 16 -54.47 -32.30 22.09
N ILE A 17 -53.90 -33.03 23.05
CA ILE A 17 -54.60 -34.07 23.80
C ILE A 17 -55.70 -33.44 24.67
N MET A 18 -55.41 -32.36 25.41
CA MET A 18 -56.40 -31.63 26.22
C MET A 18 -57.55 -31.06 25.37
N LYS A 19 -57.25 -30.54 24.17
CA LYS A 19 -58.29 -30.07 23.24
C LYS A 19 -59.16 -31.21 22.71
N LYS A 20 -58.56 -32.37 22.43
CA LYS A 20 -59.30 -33.55 21.99
C LYS A 20 -60.16 -34.15 23.10
N THR A 21 -59.68 -34.18 24.33
CA THR A 21 -60.46 -34.67 25.48
C THR A 21 -61.58 -33.70 25.84
N ALA A 22 -61.35 -32.38 25.79
CA ALA A 22 -62.40 -31.37 25.98
C ALA A 22 -63.48 -31.45 24.91
N SER A 23 -63.09 -31.62 23.64
CA SER A 23 -64.06 -31.77 22.54
C SER A 23 -64.84 -33.08 22.62
N LEU A 24 -64.23 -34.18 23.09
CA LEU A 24 -64.93 -35.43 23.34
C LEU A 24 -65.89 -35.33 24.52
N PHE A 25 -65.52 -34.61 25.58
CA PHE A 25 -66.38 -34.32 26.72
C PHE A 25 -67.62 -33.51 26.30
N ASP A 26 -67.45 -32.47 25.48
CA ASP A 26 -68.57 -31.68 24.94
C ASP A 26 -69.52 -32.52 24.08
N ILE A 27 -68.98 -33.43 23.25
CA ILE A 27 -69.80 -34.31 22.39
C ILE A 27 -70.59 -35.33 23.22
N VAL A 28 -69.98 -35.87 24.27
CA VAL A 28 -70.66 -36.83 25.17
C VAL A 28 -71.70 -36.11 26.04
N SER A 29 -71.39 -34.90 26.51
CA SER A 29 -72.30 -34.07 27.31
C SER A 29 -73.48 -33.54 26.49
N ALA A 30 -73.31 -33.30 25.18
CA ALA A 30 -74.38 -32.82 24.31
C ALA A 30 -75.44 -33.88 23.96
N ASN A 31 -75.14 -35.17 24.13
CA ASN A 31 -76.07 -36.27 23.82
C ASN A 31 -76.90 -36.76 25.03
N SER A 32 -76.80 -36.11 26.19
CA SER A 32 -77.64 -36.38 27.35
C SER A 32 -78.27 -35.10 27.89
N GLU A 33 -79.56 -34.88 27.63
CA GLU A 33 -80.37 -33.79 28.22
C GLU A 33 -80.68 -33.98 29.73
N VAL A 34 -79.94 -34.87 30.40
CA VAL A 34 -80.11 -35.17 31.82
C VAL A 34 -78.76 -35.03 32.48
N ASP A 35 -78.63 -34.09 33.43
CA ASP A 35 -77.59 -34.13 34.46
C ASP A 35 -77.85 -35.36 35.33
N HIS A 36 -77.49 -36.53 34.81
CA HIS A 36 -77.53 -37.75 35.59
C HIS A 36 -76.32 -37.69 36.52
N PRO A 37 -76.49 -37.67 37.86
CA PRO A 37 -75.37 -37.85 38.74
C PRO A 37 -74.72 -39.16 38.31
N LEU A 38 -73.44 -39.09 37.92
CA LEU A 38 -72.60 -40.25 37.68
C LEU A 38 -72.94 -41.28 38.77
N CYS A 39 -73.17 -42.54 38.39
CA CYS A 39 -73.35 -43.57 39.41
C CYS A 39 -72.12 -43.58 40.32
N GLU A 40 -72.28 -43.98 41.58
CA GLU A 40 -71.23 -43.95 42.61
C GLU A 40 -69.88 -44.50 42.09
N GLU A 41 -69.92 -45.62 41.36
CA GLU A 41 -68.73 -46.23 40.75
C GLU A 41 -68.08 -45.38 39.64
N CYS A 42 -68.86 -44.63 38.86
CA CYS A 42 -68.36 -43.72 37.84
C CYS A 42 -67.86 -42.39 38.41
N THR A 43 -68.39 -41.92 39.54
CA THR A 43 -67.82 -40.77 40.26
C THR A 43 -66.48 -41.14 40.90
N ASP A 44 -66.40 -42.31 41.53
CA ASP A 44 -65.19 -42.74 42.23
C ASP A 44 -64.03 -42.95 41.25
N THR A 45 -64.29 -43.57 40.10
CA THR A 45 -63.26 -43.76 39.06
C THR A 45 -62.79 -42.43 38.45
N LEU A 46 -63.67 -41.44 38.32
CA LEU A 46 -63.30 -40.10 37.86
C LEU A 46 -62.47 -39.36 38.92
N LEU A 47 -62.83 -39.45 40.20
CA LEU A 47 -62.07 -38.87 41.30
C LEU A 47 -60.67 -39.49 41.39
N ASP A 48 -60.56 -40.82 41.28
CA ASP A 48 -59.26 -41.51 41.23
C ASP A 48 -58.40 -41.05 40.05
N LEU A 49 -58.99 -40.83 38.88
CA LEU A 49 -58.27 -40.33 37.72
C LEU A 49 -57.81 -38.88 37.92
N MET A 50 -58.65 -38.02 38.50
CA MET A 50 -58.29 -36.65 38.84
C MET A 50 -57.19 -36.60 39.90
N ASP A 51 -57.26 -37.45 40.93
CA ASP A 51 -56.21 -37.57 41.95
C ASP A 51 -54.88 -38.05 41.37
N GLN A 52 -54.91 -39.00 40.43
CA GLN A 52 -53.71 -39.42 39.71
C GLN A 52 -53.13 -38.29 38.86
N GLN A 53 -53.98 -37.52 38.15
CA GLN A 53 -53.51 -36.37 37.38
C GLN A 53 -52.93 -35.28 38.28
N LEU A 54 -53.57 -34.99 39.41
CA LEU A 54 -53.07 -34.04 40.40
C LEU A 54 -51.70 -34.46 40.92
N ARG A 55 -51.53 -35.72 41.32
CA ARG A 55 -50.23 -36.25 41.78
C ARG A 55 -49.14 -36.12 40.72
N LEU A 56 -49.42 -36.49 39.48
CA LEU A 56 -48.45 -36.33 38.38
C LEU A 56 -48.06 -34.86 38.19
N THR A 57 -49.01 -33.94 38.22
CA THR A 57 -48.72 -32.50 38.08
C THR A 57 -47.98 -31.93 39.29
N GLU A 58 -48.25 -32.41 40.50
CA GLU A 58 -47.55 -32.02 41.73
C GLU A 58 -46.10 -32.53 41.72
N ASP A 59 -45.87 -33.76 41.26
CA ASP A 59 -44.54 -34.35 41.09
C ASP A 59 -43.73 -33.58 40.04
N GLU A 60 -44.31 -33.31 38.86
CA GLU A 60 -43.69 -32.48 37.82
C GLU A 60 -43.36 -31.08 38.35
N TRP A 61 -44.30 -30.44 39.05
CA TRP A 61 -44.07 -29.13 39.66
C TRP A 61 -42.95 -29.16 40.69
N ASN A 62 -42.88 -30.20 41.51
CA ASN A 62 -41.82 -30.39 42.50
C ASN A 62 -40.45 -30.58 41.82
N ASP A 63 -40.38 -31.36 40.74
CA ASP A 63 -39.16 -31.52 39.95
C ASP A 63 -38.70 -30.20 39.32
N TYR A 64 -39.61 -29.43 38.71
CA TYR A 64 -39.30 -28.09 38.19
C TYR A 64 -38.88 -27.12 39.31
N SER A 65 -39.55 -27.15 40.46
CA SER A 65 -39.20 -26.33 41.62
C SER A 65 -37.81 -26.66 42.15
N GLN A 66 -37.46 -27.94 42.22
CA GLN A 66 -36.12 -28.38 42.63
C GLN A 66 -35.06 -27.98 41.61
N PHE A 67 -35.35 -28.08 40.31
CA PHE A 67 -34.42 -27.67 39.25
C PHE A 67 -34.17 -26.16 39.29
N LEU A 68 -35.22 -25.34 39.43
CA LEU A 68 -35.11 -23.89 39.61
C LEU A 68 -34.27 -23.54 40.83
N LYS A 69 -34.52 -24.17 41.98
CA LYS A 69 -33.72 -23.95 43.20
C LYS A 69 -32.24 -24.33 43.02
N ARG A 70 -31.94 -25.36 42.22
CA ARG A 70 -30.55 -25.73 41.89
C ARG A 70 -29.90 -24.67 41.01
N LEU A 71 -30.61 -24.18 39.99
CA LEU A 71 -30.13 -23.11 39.11
C LEU A 71 -29.91 -21.80 39.88
N GLU A 72 -30.85 -21.37 40.72
CA GLU A 72 -30.70 -20.16 41.57
C GLU A 72 -29.51 -20.29 42.53
N LYS A 73 -29.25 -21.50 43.04
CA LYS A 73 -28.09 -21.77 43.90
C LYS A 73 -26.76 -21.77 43.13
N GLU A 74 -26.78 -22.19 41.87
CA GLU A 74 -25.63 -22.07 40.96
C GLU A 74 -25.40 -20.61 40.54
N GLU A 75 -26.46 -19.82 40.37
CA GLU A 75 -26.41 -18.40 40.00
C GLU A 75 -25.93 -17.51 41.17
N THR A 76 -26.19 -17.92 42.41
CA THR A 76 -25.67 -17.30 43.64
C THR A 76 -24.27 -17.82 44.04
N SER A 77 -23.70 -18.74 43.27
CA SER A 77 -22.31 -19.18 43.44
C SER A 77 -21.35 -18.04 43.08
N ASP A 78 -20.23 -17.93 43.82
CA ASP A 78 -19.18 -16.90 43.68
C ASP A 78 -18.68 -16.71 42.23
N GLY A 79 -18.89 -17.69 41.35
CA GLY A 79 -18.56 -17.59 39.92
C GLY A 79 -19.37 -16.55 39.15
N HIS A 80 -20.65 -16.32 39.44
CA HIS A 80 -21.46 -15.38 38.65
C HIS A 80 -21.01 -13.93 38.83
N GLU A 81 -20.70 -13.53 40.07
CA GLU A 81 -20.20 -12.19 40.37
C GLU A 81 -18.79 -11.96 39.80
N ALA A 82 -17.92 -12.98 39.87
CA ALA A 82 -16.61 -12.95 39.21
C ALA A 82 -16.72 -12.79 37.69
N LEU A 83 -17.62 -13.55 37.04
CA LEU A 83 -17.88 -13.41 35.60
C LEU A 83 -18.45 -12.04 35.23
N MET A 84 -19.34 -11.46 36.06
CA MET A 84 -19.85 -10.10 35.84
C MET A 84 -18.75 -9.05 35.94
N GLN A 85 -17.84 -9.19 36.91
CA GLN A 85 -16.67 -8.31 37.03
C GLN A 85 -15.74 -8.44 35.82
N GLU A 86 -15.40 -9.65 35.40
CA GLU A 86 -14.59 -9.89 34.20
C GLU A 86 -15.24 -9.31 32.93
N LEU A 87 -16.56 -9.45 32.80
CA LEU A 87 -17.31 -8.90 31.67
C LEU A 87 -17.29 -7.37 31.69
N SER A 88 -17.34 -6.73 32.86
CA SER A 88 -17.22 -5.28 32.98
C SER A 88 -15.81 -4.81 32.62
N SER A 89 -14.75 -5.47 33.10
CA SER A 89 -13.37 -5.10 32.76
C SER A 89 -13.10 -5.29 31.27
N LEU A 90 -13.62 -6.36 30.66
CA LEU A 90 -13.45 -6.61 29.22
C LEU A 90 -14.17 -5.54 28.38
N LYS A 91 -15.34 -5.05 28.81
CA LYS A 91 -16.03 -3.95 28.12
C LYS A 91 -15.25 -2.64 28.19
N GLU A 92 -14.69 -2.31 29.34
CA GLU A 92 -13.84 -1.12 29.49
C GLU A 92 -12.59 -1.21 28.62
N GLU A 93 -11.96 -2.38 28.55
CA GLU A 93 -10.83 -2.63 27.65
C GLU A 93 -11.22 -2.54 26.18
N GLU A 94 -12.37 -3.09 25.79
CA GLU A 94 -12.90 -2.99 24.43
C GLU A 94 -13.14 -1.52 24.03
N GLU A 95 -13.74 -0.72 24.92
CA GLU A 95 -13.95 0.71 24.68
C GLU A 95 -12.64 1.47 24.54
N ARG A 96 -11.65 1.19 25.41
CA ARG A 96 -10.31 1.78 25.31
C ARG A 96 -9.65 1.44 23.97
N LEU A 97 -9.64 0.16 23.58
CA LEU A 97 -9.05 -0.30 22.32
C LEU A 97 -9.75 0.30 21.10
N LYS A 98 -11.07 0.48 21.15
CA LYS A 98 -11.82 1.16 20.08
C LYS A 98 -11.40 2.63 19.96
N ALA A 99 -11.22 3.33 21.08
CA ALA A 99 -10.75 4.71 21.07
C ALA A 99 -9.33 4.81 20.48
N ASP A 100 -8.43 3.92 20.89
CA ASP A 100 -7.06 3.87 20.36
C ASP A 100 -7.05 3.59 18.85
N LEU A 101 -7.88 2.65 18.37
CA LEU A 101 -8.01 2.35 16.95
C LEU A 101 -8.52 3.54 16.14
N LEU A 102 -9.47 4.30 16.66
CA LEU A 102 -9.97 5.52 16.00
C LEU A 102 -8.88 6.58 15.90
N ALA A 103 -8.11 6.81 16.98
CA ALA A 103 -6.99 7.75 16.96
C ALA A 103 -5.91 7.33 15.95
N LEU A 104 -5.51 6.06 15.94
CA LEU A 104 -4.58 5.49 14.97
C LEU A 104 -5.08 5.63 13.52
N GLN A 105 -6.38 5.47 13.30
CA GLN A 105 -6.97 5.63 11.97
C GLN A 105 -6.93 7.09 11.49
N GLU A 106 -7.17 8.06 12.38
CA GLU A 106 -7.03 9.49 12.06
C GLU A 106 -5.58 9.87 11.75
N GLU A 107 -4.63 9.38 12.55
CA GLU A 107 -3.19 9.57 12.31
C GLU A 107 -2.77 8.97 10.96
N HIS A 108 -3.22 7.74 10.67
CA HIS A 108 -2.94 7.09 9.39
C HIS A 108 -3.47 7.90 8.20
N GLN A 109 -4.70 8.42 8.29
CA GLN A 109 -5.29 9.27 7.25
C GLN A 109 -4.56 10.61 7.10
N ALA A 110 -4.00 11.16 8.18
CA ALA A 110 -3.15 12.35 8.10
C ALA A 110 -1.84 12.04 7.35
N VAL A 111 -1.16 10.96 7.73
CA VAL A 111 0.10 10.53 7.10
C VAL A 111 -0.11 10.18 5.62
N GLU A 112 -1.20 9.52 5.25
CA GLU A 112 -1.52 9.23 3.85
C GLU A 112 -1.74 10.49 3.01
N ARG A 113 -2.34 11.55 3.59
CA ARG A 113 -2.50 12.83 2.90
C ARG A 113 -1.16 13.50 2.68
N ASP A 114 -0.33 13.53 3.72
CA ASP A 114 1.02 14.10 3.63
C ASP A 114 1.87 13.34 2.61
N LEU A 115 1.79 12.00 2.58
CA LEU A 115 2.50 11.19 1.59
C LEU A 115 2.11 11.56 0.16
N LYS A 116 0.81 11.68 -0.12
CA LYS A 116 0.31 12.05 -1.46
C LYS A 116 0.79 13.44 -1.88
N GLU A 117 0.80 14.41 -0.97
CA GLU A 117 1.32 15.75 -1.25
C GLU A 117 2.82 15.69 -1.58
N ARG A 118 3.59 14.91 -0.82
CA ARG A 118 5.04 14.76 -1.05
C ARG A 118 5.35 14.03 -2.35
N GLU A 119 4.54 13.06 -2.73
CA GLU A 119 4.67 12.37 -4.02
C GLU A 119 4.44 13.33 -5.19
N LEU A 120 3.40 14.17 -5.11
CA LEU A 120 3.14 15.19 -6.13
C LEU A 120 4.28 16.20 -6.25
N GLU A 121 4.82 16.65 -5.11
CA GLU A 121 5.95 17.57 -5.09
C GLU A 121 7.23 16.92 -5.62
N ARG A 122 7.48 15.64 -5.30
CA ARG A 122 8.59 14.87 -5.89
C ARG A 122 8.47 14.82 -7.41
N GLU A 123 7.32 14.48 -7.96
CA GLU A 123 7.10 14.46 -9.41
C GLU A 123 7.28 15.84 -10.05
N ARG A 124 6.91 16.91 -9.34
CA ARG A 124 7.16 18.28 -9.79
C ARG A 124 8.65 18.58 -9.87
N LEU A 125 9.40 18.23 -8.82
CA LEU A 125 10.84 18.44 -8.76
C LEU A 125 11.58 17.60 -9.80
N GLU A 126 11.22 16.33 -10.00
CA GLU A 126 11.81 15.47 -11.03
C GLU A 126 11.65 16.09 -12.43
N ARG A 127 10.46 16.64 -12.74
CA ARG A 127 10.25 17.35 -14.02
C ARG A 127 11.11 18.60 -14.17
N GLU A 128 11.33 19.33 -13.08
CA GLU A 128 12.20 20.51 -13.06
C GLU A 128 13.67 20.13 -13.21
N GLU A 129 14.15 19.11 -12.50
CA GLU A 129 15.50 18.54 -12.64
C GLU A 129 15.76 18.09 -14.08
N ASP A 130 14.80 17.40 -14.69
CA ASP A 130 14.86 16.97 -16.09
C ASP A 130 15.02 18.15 -17.05
N ARG A 131 14.30 19.26 -16.80
CA ARG A 131 14.43 20.49 -17.58
C ARG A 131 15.82 21.09 -17.40
N TYR A 132 16.27 21.25 -16.16
CA TYR A 132 17.60 21.79 -15.86
C TYR A 132 18.72 20.92 -16.43
N TRP A 133 18.56 19.60 -16.42
CA TRP A 133 19.53 18.67 -16.99
C TRP A 133 19.66 18.83 -18.51
N ARG A 134 18.55 19.06 -19.22
CA ARG A 134 18.54 19.35 -20.65
C ARG A 134 19.23 20.68 -20.96
N GLU A 135 18.97 21.71 -20.16
CA GLU A 135 19.61 23.03 -20.29
C GLU A 135 21.12 22.94 -20.02
N TYR A 136 21.52 22.30 -18.92
CA TYR A 136 22.91 22.06 -18.59
C TYR A 136 23.63 21.27 -19.69
N SER A 137 23.01 20.22 -20.21
CA SER A 137 23.57 19.42 -21.31
C SER A 137 23.73 20.23 -22.59
N ARG A 138 22.82 21.17 -22.86
CA ARG A 138 22.94 22.11 -23.99
C ARG A 138 24.13 23.03 -23.79
N HIS A 139 24.19 23.73 -22.65
CA HIS A 139 25.30 24.64 -22.35
C HIS A 139 26.66 23.93 -22.36
N ARG A 140 26.73 22.70 -21.85
CA ARG A 140 27.94 21.88 -21.89
C ARG A 140 28.38 21.56 -23.32
N ARG A 141 27.42 21.25 -24.21
CA ARG A 141 27.71 21.03 -25.63
C ARG A 141 28.23 22.31 -26.29
N ASP A 142 27.56 23.43 -26.05
CA ASP A 142 27.97 24.73 -26.62
C ASP A 142 29.37 25.12 -26.14
N HIS A 143 29.67 24.87 -24.86
CA HIS A 143 31.02 25.06 -24.31
C HIS A 143 32.07 24.23 -25.04
N MET A 144 31.81 22.94 -25.26
CA MET A 144 32.74 22.05 -25.99
C MET A 144 32.97 22.53 -27.43
N ILE A 145 31.91 22.96 -28.14
CA ILE A 145 32.04 23.50 -29.49
C ILE A 145 32.90 24.76 -29.49
N ASN A 146 32.67 25.69 -28.55
CA ASN A 146 33.45 26.92 -28.44
C ASN A 146 34.92 26.62 -28.09
N GLU A 147 35.20 25.62 -27.25
CA GLU A 147 36.57 25.19 -26.95
C GLU A 147 37.27 24.63 -28.20
N ASP A 148 36.59 23.81 -28.99
CA ASP A 148 37.13 23.27 -30.25
C ASP A 148 37.40 24.40 -31.26
N GLU A 149 36.50 25.38 -31.36
CA GLU A 149 36.69 26.57 -32.20
C GLU A 149 37.90 27.40 -31.74
N LEU A 150 38.05 27.60 -30.43
CA LEU A 150 39.18 28.33 -29.85
C LEU A 150 40.51 27.62 -30.17
N GLN A 151 40.57 26.29 -30.00
CA GLN A 151 41.74 25.51 -30.37
C GLN A 151 42.08 25.61 -31.87
N SER A 152 41.07 25.63 -32.73
CA SER A 152 41.24 25.81 -34.18
C SER A 152 41.83 27.19 -34.51
N ILE A 153 41.31 28.25 -33.88
CA ILE A 153 41.82 29.62 -34.04
C ILE A 153 43.26 29.73 -33.54
N ASP A 154 43.59 29.13 -32.38
CA ASP A 154 44.94 29.12 -31.86
C ASP A 154 45.93 28.44 -32.83
N CYS A 155 45.52 27.32 -33.44
CA CYS A 155 46.32 26.67 -34.47
C CYS A 155 46.57 27.59 -35.68
N GLN A 156 45.55 28.31 -36.14
CA GLN A 156 45.66 29.27 -37.24
C GLN A 156 46.57 30.45 -36.88
N LEU A 157 46.47 30.94 -35.63
CA LEU A 157 47.30 32.02 -35.11
C LEU A 157 48.78 31.60 -35.11
N VAL A 158 49.08 30.41 -34.59
CA VAL A 158 50.44 29.83 -34.62
C VAL A 158 50.95 29.68 -36.05
N TYR A 159 50.11 29.22 -36.98
CA TYR A 159 50.48 29.12 -38.39
C TYR A 159 50.80 30.49 -39.00
N ALA A 160 49.95 31.49 -38.78
CA ALA A 160 50.14 32.85 -39.30
C ALA A 160 51.39 33.53 -38.71
N GLN A 161 51.65 33.34 -37.41
CA GLN A 161 52.89 33.80 -36.76
C GLN A 161 54.12 33.17 -37.41
N ASN A 162 54.10 31.85 -37.64
CA ASN A 162 55.20 31.17 -38.32
C ASN A 162 55.43 31.70 -39.75
N GLN A 163 54.36 32.02 -40.48
CA GLN A 163 54.48 32.63 -41.81
C GLN A 163 55.04 34.05 -41.73
N LEU A 164 54.60 34.84 -40.76
CA LEU A 164 55.14 36.19 -40.53
C LEU A 164 56.64 36.13 -40.19
N ASP A 165 57.05 35.19 -39.35
CA ASP A 165 58.45 34.99 -38.99
C ASP A 165 59.29 34.52 -40.18
N LYS A 166 58.74 33.66 -41.05
CA LYS A 166 59.38 33.31 -42.32
C LYS A 166 59.55 34.54 -43.19
N LEU A 167 58.50 35.35 -43.39
CA LEU A 167 58.55 36.57 -44.19
C LEU A 167 59.56 37.60 -43.65
N LYS A 168 59.64 37.76 -42.33
CA LYS A 168 60.65 38.61 -41.67
C LYS A 168 62.08 38.10 -41.91
N LYS A 169 62.28 36.79 -41.89
CA LYS A 169 63.60 36.16 -42.13
C LYS A 169 63.97 36.12 -43.62
N THR A 170 63.00 36.07 -44.52
CA THR A 170 63.23 36.14 -45.97
C THR A 170 63.55 37.56 -46.39
N ASN A 171 64.83 37.91 -46.34
CA ASN A 171 65.31 39.13 -46.97
C ASN A 171 65.28 38.95 -48.49
N VAL A 172 64.45 39.74 -49.19
CA VAL A 172 64.27 39.68 -50.66
C VAL A 172 65.60 39.84 -51.39
N PHE A 173 66.52 40.67 -50.88
CA PHE A 173 67.85 40.83 -51.49
C PHE A 173 68.67 39.54 -51.43
N ASN A 174 68.60 38.82 -50.31
CA ASN A 174 69.29 37.54 -50.18
C ASN A 174 68.59 36.46 -51.01
N ALA A 175 67.26 36.43 -51.03
CA ALA A 175 66.48 35.47 -51.80
C ALA A 175 66.67 35.61 -53.32
N THR A 176 66.72 36.84 -53.84
CA THR A 176 66.87 37.14 -55.27
C THR A 176 68.33 37.17 -55.72
N PHE A 177 69.27 37.54 -54.83
CA PHE A 177 70.69 37.56 -55.12
C PHE A 177 71.46 36.94 -53.95
N HIS A 178 71.57 35.62 -53.93
CA HIS A 178 72.43 34.93 -52.97
C HIS A 178 73.90 35.16 -53.36
N ILE A 179 74.47 36.28 -52.90
CA ILE A 179 75.87 36.64 -53.15
C ILE A 179 76.76 35.98 -52.10
N TRP A 180 77.50 34.95 -52.50
CA TRP A 180 78.45 34.22 -51.63
C TRP A 180 79.82 34.15 -52.28
N HIS A 181 80.88 34.12 -51.47
CA HIS A 181 82.23 33.86 -51.95
C HIS A 181 82.52 32.37 -51.77
N SER A 182 82.96 31.69 -52.84
CA SER A 182 83.34 30.28 -52.72
C SER A 182 84.54 30.16 -51.78
N GLY A 183 84.41 29.42 -50.68
CA GLY A 183 85.47 29.27 -49.66
C GLY A 183 86.80 28.73 -50.20
N HIS A 184 86.83 28.19 -51.43
CA HIS A 184 88.00 27.61 -52.09
C HIS A 184 88.53 28.41 -53.31
N GLY A 185 88.04 29.62 -53.61
CA GLY A 185 88.57 30.40 -54.74
C GLY A 185 88.13 31.86 -54.80
N HIS A 186 88.88 32.71 -55.51
CA HIS A 186 88.69 34.17 -55.70
C HIS A 186 87.43 34.60 -56.50
N PHE A 187 86.37 33.79 -56.52
CA PHE A 187 85.16 34.09 -57.31
C PHE A 187 83.98 34.41 -56.40
N GLY A 188 83.27 35.49 -56.72
CA GLY A 188 81.93 35.74 -56.22
C GLY A 188 80.91 34.90 -57.00
N THR A 189 79.95 34.32 -56.30
CA THR A 189 78.81 33.62 -56.89
C THR A 189 77.52 34.35 -56.56
N ILE A 190 76.62 34.51 -57.52
CA ILE A 190 75.26 35.02 -57.34
C ILE A 190 74.29 33.94 -57.82
N ASN A 191 73.43 33.43 -56.94
CA ASN A 191 72.48 32.34 -57.26
C ASN A 191 73.14 31.16 -57.98
N ASN A 192 74.31 30.73 -57.47
CA ASN A 192 75.15 29.68 -58.05
C ASN A 192 75.79 30.00 -59.43
N PHE A 193 75.55 31.16 -60.02
CA PHE A 193 76.30 31.65 -61.18
C PHE A 193 77.61 32.28 -60.74
N ARG A 194 78.71 31.88 -61.37
CA ARG A 194 80.06 32.39 -61.06
C ARG A 194 80.28 33.71 -61.80
N LEU A 195 80.80 34.71 -61.09
CA LEU A 195 81.15 36.00 -61.66
C LEU A 195 82.64 36.25 -61.57
N GLY A 196 83.20 36.76 -62.65
CA GLY A 196 84.62 37.11 -62.78
C GLY A 196 85.32 36.31 -63.87
N ARG A 197 86.34 36.93 -64.49
CA ARG A 197 87.27 36.27 -65.40
C ARG A 197 88.65 36.36 -64.78
N LEU A 198 89.20 35.22 -64.35
CA LEU A 198 90.62 35.14 -64.05
C LEU A 198 91.39 34.79 -65.33
N PRO A 199 92.63 35.27 -65.51
CA PRO A 199 93.47 34.90 -66.65
C PRO A 199 93.74 33.39 -66.77
N SER A 200 93.51 32.62 -65.70
CA SER A 200 93.83 31.19 -65.60
C SER A 200 92.68 30.24 -65.93
N ALA A 201 91.42 30.70 -66.00
CA ALA A 201 90.28 29.88 -66.42
C ALA A 201 89.07 30.76 -66.78
N PRO A 202 88.54 30.68 -68.01
CA PRO A 202 87.25 31.27 -68.34
C PRO A 202 86.12 30.49 -67.65
N VAL A 203 85.05 31.21 -67.30
CA VAL A 203 83.84 30.67 -66.69
C VAL A 203 82.71 30.94 -67.68
N ASP A 204 81.99 29.89 -68.09
CA ASP A 204 80.76 29.99 -68.90
C ASP A 204 79.52 30.20 -68.00
#